data_AF-A0A660VB76-F1
#
_entry.id   AF-A0A660VB76-F1
#
_cell.length_a   1.000
_cell.length_b   1.000
_cell.length_c   1.000
_cell.angle_alpha   90.00
_cell.angle_beta   90.00
_cell.angle_gamma   90.00
#
_symmetry.space_group_name_H-M   'P 1'
#
loop_
_entity.id
_entity.type
_entity.pdbx_description
1 polymer ?
#
loop_
_entity_poly.entity_id
_entity_poly.type
_entity_poly.pdbx_seq_one_letter_code
_entity_poly.pdbx_strand_id
1 'polypeptide(L)'
;MHQDENQNNAVTSEGRSPKRVTANKRRRLSAKAKAEAVLRILRGESIETVSREYRVSAATLSQWRDDFIYAGTVALKSRPTDPTEARLKEAQAKIGDLTMRLEIAETYLRKKGVRLWKK
;
A
#
# COMPACT_ATOMS: atom_id res chain seq x y z
N MET A 1 -17.43 18.40 68.93
CA MET A 1 -17.71 18.53 67.49
C MET A 1 -17.27 19.95 67.14
N HIS A 2 -16.02 20.20 66.76
CA HIS A 2 -15.26 19.64 65.65
C HIS A 2 -13.77 19.49 66.01
N GLN A 3 -13.21 18.33 65.70
CA GLN A 3 -11.77 18.16 65.47
C GLN A 3 -11.58 18.34 63.98
N ASP A 4 -10.62 19.16 63.56
CA ASP A 4 -9.94 19.13 62.26
C ASP A 4 -8.71 20.04 62.41
N GLU A 5 -7.52 19.77 61.91
CA GLU A 5 -6.85 18.53 61.53
C GLU A 5 -5.37 18.95 61.44
N ASN A 6 -4.50 18.03 61.84
CA ASN A 6 -3.08 18.25 62.04
C ASN A 6 -2.31 18.42 60.72
N GLN A 7 -1.27 19.25 60.77
CA GLN A 7 -0.38 19.55 59.66
C GLN A 7 0.57 18.39 59.30
N ASN A 8 0.98 18.39 58.03
CA ASN A 8 2.26 17.93 57.48
C ASN A 8 2.56 16.42 57.42
N ASN A 9 2.63 15.88 56.20
CA ASN A 9 3.88 15.27 55.74
C ASN A 9 4.03 15.29 54.21
N ALA A 10 5.20 15.71 53.76
CA ALA A 10 5.64 15.64 52.37
C ALA A 10 6.28 14.27 52.09
N VAL A 11 5.87 13.60 51.01
CA VAL A 11 6.65 12.51 50.40
C VAL A 11 6.64 12.69 48.89
N THR A 12 7.82 12.98 48.36
CA THR A 12 8.15 13.05 46.94
C THR A 12 8.34 11.66 46.32
N SER A 13 8.11 11.61 45.00
CA SER A 13 8.65 10.69 43.99
C SER A 13 8.32 9.20 44.10
N GLU A 14 7.58 8.67 43.13
CA GLU A 14 8.19 7.73 42.17
C GLU A 14 7.32 7.59 40.90
N GLY A 15 8.01 7.55 39.76
CA GLY A 15 7.41 7.61 38.45
C GLY A 15 6.63 6.35 38.08
N ARG A 16 5.53 6.56 37.37
CA ARG A 16 5.00 5.55 36.46
C ARG A 16 5.04 6.07 35.03
N SER A 17 6.26 6.12 34.49
CA SER A 17 6.44 6.03 33.05
C SER A 17 5.65 4.81 32.55
N PRO A 18 4.66 4.95 31.67
CA PRO A 18 4.09 3.79 31.03
C PRO A 18 5.21 3.15 30.21
N LYS A 19 5.61 1.92 30.59
CA LYS A 19 6.51 1.06 29.82
C LYS A 19 6.06 1.12 28.36
N ARG A 20 6.81 1.85 27.51
CA ARG A 20 6.68 1.74 26.07
C ARG A 20 6.98 0.28 25.75
N VAL A 21 5.91 -0.44 25.47
CA VAL A 21 5.91 -1.84 25.08
C VAL A 21 6.98 -1.98 24.00
N THR A 22 7.94 -2.85 24.27
CA THR A 22 9.04 -3.17 23.36
C THR A 22 8.47 -3.34 21.96
N ALA A 23 9.13 -2.70 20.99
CA ALA A 23 8.76 -2.76 19.58
C ALA A 23 8.78 -4.22 19.13
N ASN A 24 7.63 -4.89 19.31
CA ASN A 24 7.42 -6.24 18.88
C ASN A 24 7.61 -6.18 17.37
N LYS A 25 8.66 -6.87 16.89
CA LYS A 25 9.06 -6.94 15.49
C LYS A 25 7.83 -7.38 14.71
N ARG A 26 7.05 -6.41 14.20
CA ARG A 26 5.74 -6.67 13.58
C ARG A 26 5.99 -7.65 12.46
N ARG A 27 5.61 -8.91 12.68
CA ARG A 27 5.78 -9.97 11.69
C ARG A 27 5.04 -9.48 10.45
N ARG A 28 5.77 -9.23 9.35
CA ARG A 28 5.17 -8.71 8.12
C ARG A 28 4.17 -9.77 7.63
N LEU A 29 2.89 -9.46 7.73
CA LEU A 29 1.84 -10.33 7.19
C LEU A 29 1.88 -10.22 5.67
N SER A 30 1.81 -11.38 5.00
CA SER A 30 1.75 -11.45 3.54
C SER A 30 0.45 -10.80 3.05
N ALA A 31 0.44 -10.32 1.81
CA ALA A 31 -0.76 -9.75 1.18
C ALA A 31 -1.95 -10.72 1.25
N LYS A 32 -1.70 -12.02 1.03
CA LYS A 32 -2.71 -13.08 1.14
C LYS A 32 -3.28 -13.20 2.55
N ALA A 33 -2.44 -13.13 3.59
CA ALA A 33 -2.90 -13.19 4.98
C ALA A 33 -3.73 -11.96 5.36
N LYS A 34 -3.38 -10.77 4.85
CA LYS A 34 -4.19 -9.55 5.05
C LYS A 34 -5.55 -9.66 4.35
N ALA A 35 -5.57 -10.17 3.12
CA ALA A 35 -6.79 -10.37 2.36
C ALA A 35 -7.75 -11.34 3.07
N GLU A 36 -7.26 -12.47 3.59
CA GLU A 36 -8.11 -13.41 4.32
C GLU A 36 -8.68 -12.80 5.61
N ALA A 37 -7.87 -12.04 6.36
CA ALA A 37 -8.34 -11.32 7.54
C ALA A 37 -9.48 -10.35 7.20
N VAL A 38 -9.37 -9.62 6.09
CA VAL A 38 -10.42 -8.71 5.61
C VAL A 38 -11.66 -9.48 5.16
N LEU A 39 -11.51 -10.58 4.42
CA LEU A 39 -12.64 -11.39 3.95
C LEU A 39 -13.44 -11.98 5.12
N ARG A 40 -12.77 -12.39 6.20
CA ARG A 40 -13.44 -12.84 7.43
C ARG A 40 -14.30 -11.75 8.06
N ILE A 41 -13.79 -10.52 8.13
CA ILE A 41 -14.57 -9.35 8.60
C ILE A 41 -15.77 -9.10 7.67
N LEU A 42 -15.59 -9.18 6.35
CA LEU A 42 -16.69 -9.00 5.38
C LEU A 42 -17.75 -10.12 5.44
N ARG A 43 -17.40 -11.32 5.90
CA ARG A 43 -18.33 -12.43 6.17
C ARG A 43 -19.11 -12.25 7.49
N GLY A 44 -18.81 -11.20 8.27
CA GLY A 44 -19.52 -10.87 9.51
C GLY A 44 -18.80 -11.26 10.80
N GLU A 45 -17.54 -11.72 10.74
CA GLU A 45 -16.75 -11.95 11.96
C GLU A 45 -16.40 -10.63 12.67
N SER A 46 -16.41 -10.63 14.01
CA SER A 46 -16.00 -9.47 14.82
C SER A 46 -14.53 -9.13 14.60
N ILE A 47 -14.27 -7.83 14.42
CA ILE A 47 -12.92 -7.31 14.18
C ILE A 47 -11.99 -7.51 15.38
N GLU A 48 -12.54 -7.55 16.59
CA GLU A 48 -11.83 -7.83 17.84
C GLU A 48 -11.31 -9.27 17.87
N THR A 49 -12.12 -10.22 17.38
CA THR A 49 -11.73 -11.63 17.26
C THR A 49 -10.57 -11.79 16.27
N VAL A 50 -10.72 -11.22 15.08
CA VAL A 50 -9.67 -11.27 14.03
C VAL A 50 -8.41 -10.54 14.49
N SER A 51 -8.55 -9.43 15.21
CA SER A 51 -7.43 -8.65 15.77
C SER A 51 -6.54 -9.49 16.68
N ARG A 52 -7.15 -10.26 17.59
CA ARG A 52 -6.43 -11.11 18.55
C ARG A 52 -5.70 -12.26 17.85
N GLU A 53 -6.34 -12.88 16.87
CA GLU A 53 -5.77 -14.00 16.12
C GLU A 53 -4.56 -13.57 15.27
N TYR A 54 -4.71 -12.48 14.52
CA TYR A 54 -3.64 -11.96 13.66
C TYR A 54 -2.61 -11.12 14.43
N ARG A 55 -2.85 -10.83 15.72
CA ARG A 55 -2.03 -9.95 16.58
C ARG A 55 -1.81 -8.56 15.97
N VAL A 56 -2.85 -8.04 15.32
CA VAL A 56 -2.89 -6.73 14.65
C VAL A 56 -4.00 -5.93 15.31
N SER A 57 -3.83 -4.62 15.53
CA SER A 57 -4.88 -3.81 16.17
C SER A 57 -6.16 -3.77 15.31
N ALA A 58 -7.32 -3.71 15.96
CA ALA A 58 -8.61 -3.55 15.29
C ALA A 58 -8.60 -2.32 14.35
N ALA A 59 -8.00 -1.20 14.78
CA ALA A 59 -7.83 -0.03 13.93
C ALA A 59 -7.06 -0.32 12.62
N THR A 60 -6.02 -1.15 12.66
CA THR A 60 -5.26 -1.52 11.45
C THR A 60 -6.07 -2.46 10.54
N LEU A 61 -6.86 -3.35 11.13
CA LEU A 61 -7.76 -4.23 10.36
C LEU A 61 -8.89 -3.43 9.70
N SER A 62 -9.44 -2.43 10.38
CA SER A 62 -10.43 -1.51 9.80
C SER A 62 -9.83 -0.81 8.59
N GLN A 63 -8.60 -0.28 8.74
CA GLN A 63 -7.89 0.34 7.63
C GLN A 63 -7.73 -0.62 6.45
N TRP A 64 -7.31 -1.87 6.68
CA TRP A 64 -7.16 -2.83 5.58
C TRP A 64 -8.48 -3.19 4.91
N ARG A 65 -9.57 -3.27 5.66
CA ARG A 65 -10.90 -3.49 5.09
C ARG A 65 -11.31 -2.32 4.20
N ASP A 66 -11.12 -1.10 4.70
CA ASP A 66 -11.51 0.10 3.97
C ASP A 66 -10.65 0.27 2.70
N ASP A 67 -9.34 0.01 2.79
CA ASP A 67 -8.42 -0.03 1.64
C ASP A 67 -8.82 -1.10 0.61
N PHE A 68 -9.22 -2.30 1.08
CA PHE A 68 -9.63 -3.40 0.22
C PHE A 68 -10.94 -3.10 -0.51
N ILE A 69 -11.93 -2.52 0.17
CA ILE A 69 -13.18 -2.08 -0.46
C ILE A 69 -12.89 -0.98 -1.47
N TYR A 70 -12.07 0.01 -1.11
CA TYR A 70 -11.68 1.08 -2.02
C TYR A 70 -11.02 0.51 -3.28
N ALA A 71 -9.97 -0.31 -3.14
CA ALA A 71 -9.29 -0.94 -4.27
C ALA A 71 -10.22 -1.85 -5.09
N GLY A 72 -11.08 -2.64 -4.44
CA GLY A 72 -12.07 -3.48 -5.10
C GLY A 72 -13.07 -2.64 -5.91
N THR A 73 -13.55 -1.51 -5.37
CA THR A 73 -14.46 -0.62 -6.11
C THR A 73 -13.78 0.06 -7.29
N VAL A 74 -12.50 0.43 -7.17
CA VAL A 74 -11.71 0.97 -8.28
C VAL A 74 -11.53 -0.10 -9.36
N ALA A 75 -11.17 -1.32 -8.99
CA ALA A 75 -11.03 -2.43 -9.93
C ALA A 75 -12.34 -2.76 -10.67
N LEU A 76 -13.49 -2.63 -9.99
CA LEU A 76 -14.80 -2.81 -10.62
C LEU A 76 -15.22 -1.64 -11.52
N LYS A 77 -14.71 -0.43 -11.26
CA LYS A 77 -14.93 0.76 -12.12
C LYS A 77 -14.05 0.74 -13.38
N SER A 78 -12.89 0.11 -13.32
CA SER A 78 -11.99 -0.08 -14.47
C SER A 78 -12.56 -1.12 -15.44
N ARG A 79 -13.44 -0.67 -16.35
CA ARG A 79 -13.91 -1.42 -17.53
C ARG A 79 -12.76 -1.63 -18.56
N PRO A 80 -12.93 -2.45 -19.63
CA PRO A 80 -11.91 -2.93 -20.61
C PRO A 80 -11.06 -1.90 -21.39
N THR A 81 -11.05 -0.64 -20.98
CA THR A 81 -10.22 0.43 -21.54
C THR A 81 -9.59 1.16 -20.37
N ASP A 82 -8.63 0.51 -19.71
CA ASP A 82 -7.79 1.15 -18.69
C ASP A 82 -7.00 2.30 -19.38
N PRO A 83 -7.01 3.54 -18.88
CA PRO A 83 -6.23 4.63 -19.46
C PRO A 83 -4.71 4.37 -19.45
N THR A 84 -4.21 3.54 -18.53
CA THR A 84 -2.82 3.04 -18.57
C THR A 84 -2.61 2.19 -19.81
N GLU A 85 -3.56 1.30 -20.09
CA GLU A 85 -3.58 0.45 -21.28
C GLU A 85 -3.79 1.27 -22.56
N ALA A 86 -4.60 2.32 -22.53
CA ALA A 86 -4.78 3.24 -23.65
C ALA A 86 -3.50 4.02 -23.96
N ARG A 87 -2.82 4.55 -22.93
CA ARG A 87 -1.52 5.23 -23.08
C ARG A 87 -0.42 4.27 -23.49
N LEU A 88 -0.45 3.04 -22.99
CA LEU A 88 0.46 1.97 -23.41
C LEU A 88 0.27 1.67 -24.89
N LYS A 89 -0.99 1.55 -25.33
CA LYS A 89 -1.35 1.33 -26.73
C LYS A 89 -0.91 2.49 -27.62
N GLU A 90 -1.10 3.73 -27.19
CA GLU A 90 -0.65 4.91 -27.91
C GLU A 90 0.88 4.97 -28.00
N ALA A 91 1.59 4.68 -26.91
CA ALA A 91 3.05 4.60 -26.89
C ALA A 91 3.56 3.52 -27.84
N GLN A 92 2.95 2.33 -27.84
CA GLN A 92 3.28 1.24 -28.76
C GLN A 92 3.04 1.62 -30.23
N ALA A 93 1.92 2.30 -30.52
CA ALA A 93 1.64 2.78 -31.88
C ALA A 93 2.70 3.77 -32.35
N LYS A 94 3.13 4.70 -31.49
CA LYS A 94 4.17 5.68 -31.80
C LYS A 94 5.54 5.04 -31.96
N ILE A 95 5.87 4.03 -31.17
CA ILE A 95 7.09 3.24 -31.36
C ILE A 95 7.07 2.58 -32.74
N GLY A 96 5.96 1.96 -33.14
CA GLY A 96 5.82 1.35 -34.46
C GLY A 96 6.02 2.34 -35.61
N ASP A 97 5.40 3.53 -35.54
CA ASP A 97 5.59 4.59 -36.54
C ASP A 97 7.07 5.03 -36.62
N LEU A 98 7.71 5.26 -35.47
CA LEU A 98 9.12 5.66 -35.44
C LEU A 98 10.06 4.56 -35.95
N THR A 99 9.80 3.30 -35.63
CA THR A 99 10.55 2.15 -36.14
C THR A 99 10.44 2.06 -37.66
N MET A 100 9.23 2.18 -38.21
CA MET A 100 9.03 2.18 -39.66
C MET A 100 9.79 3.32 -40.34
N ARG A 101 9.73 4.54 -39.77
CA ARG A 101 10.48 5.69 -40.31
C ARG A 101 11.99 5.47 -40.25
N LEU A 102 12.49 4.85 -39.18
CA LEU A 102 13.90 4.51 -39.04
C LEU A 102 14.33 3.52 -40.13
N GLU A 103 13.56 2.45 -40.36
CA GLU A 103 13.87 1.45 -41.39
C GLU A 103 13.93 2.08 -42.80
N ILE A 104 12.99 2.98 -43.12
CA ILE A 104 13.00 3.72 -44.38
C ILE A 104 14.27 4.58 -44.48
N ALA A 105 14.64 5.29 -43.41
CA ALA A 105 15.84 6.12 -43.41
C ALA A 105 17.12 5.26 -43.58
N GLU A 106 17.21 4.14 -42.88
CA GLU A 106 18.34 3.21 -42.99
C GLU A 106 18.46 2.60 -44.39
N THR A 107 17.36 2.21 -45.01
CA THR A 107 17.37 1.66 -46.38
C THR A 107 17.81 2.72 -47.40
N TYR A 108 17.38 3.97 -47.24
CA TYR A 108 17.83 5.07 -48.09
C TYR A 108 19.34 5.32 -47.93
N LEU A 109 19.84 5.38 -46.69
CA LEU A 109 21.25 5.61 -46.42
C LEU A 109 22.14 4.46 -46.93
N ARG A 110 21.67 3.22 -46.78
CA ARG A 110 22.32 2.04 -47.36
C ARG A 110 22.45 2.14 -48.87
N LYS A 111 21.38 2.54 -49.58
CA LYS A 111 21.41 2.77 -51.03
C LYS A 111 22.38 3.89 -51.42
N LYS A 112 22.51 4.92 -50.58
CA LYS A 112 23.48 6.01 -50.77
C LYS A 112 24.90 5.68 -50.30
N GLY A 113 25.16 4.44 -49.83
CA GLY A 113 26.47 4.00 -49.38
C GLY A 113 26.93 4.65 -48.07
N VAL A 114 26.06 5.38 -47.38
CA VAL A 114 26.37 6.07 -46.12
C VAL A 114 26.16 5.08 -44.97
N ARG A 115 27.21 4.82 -44.20
CA ARG A 115 27.16 3.92 -43.04
C ARG A 115 26.86 4.73 -41.77
N LEU A 116 25.66 4.57 -41.21
CA LEU A 116 25.36 5.04 -39.85
C LEU A 116 26.18 4.22 -38.84
N TRP A 117 26.65 4.89 -37.78
CA TRP A 117 27.74 4.46 -36.90
C TRP A 117 27.86 2.95 -36.63
N LYS A 118 29.08 2.43 -36.82
CA LYS A 118 29.52 1.17 -36.19
C LYS A 118 29.86 1.44 -34.73
N LYS A 119 29.45 0.54 -33.83
CA LYS A 119 30.15 0.36 -32.55
C LYS A 119 31.55 -0.19 -32.80
#